data_AF-A0A0N7BSQ0-F1
#
_entry.id   AF-A0A0N7BSQ0-F1
#
_cell.length_a   1.000
_cell.length_b   1.000
_cell.length_c   1.000
_cell.angle_alpha   90.00
_cell.angle_beta   90.00
_cell.angle_gamma   90.00
#
_symmetry.space_group_name_H-M   'P 1'
#
loop_
_entity.id
_entity.type
_entity.pdbx_description
1 polymer ?
#
loop_
_entity_poly.entity_id
_entity_poly.type
_entity_poly.pdbx_seq_one_letter_code
_entity_poly.pdbx_strand_id
1 'polypeptide(L)'
;MMVAWLEESVGLRPKDEYFDYIVTNKNIDLETEIKCISFSGGVADYIYYEGEIQDYFKYGDIGIILGQAIKNSDLCKKLKVVKSIETIRATVVGAGSHTTEISGSTITYTKDSFPIKNLPILKLSLEDESQGAYELETALKKKIEWFRLENDFQKIAIAINGKKNPSFKEIQEYAKGLVNGMKDLIEKEGQLIVVVENDMAKVLGQAIYSLLNFQKEIICIDGIKVENGDYIDLGTPIADGKVLPVVIKTLVFN
;
A
#
# COMPACT_ATOMS: atom_id res chain seq x y z
N MET A 1 -22.00 -16.26 -21.19
CA MET A 1 -22.55 -16.68 -19.88
C MET A 1 -21.92 -15.86 -18.76
N MET A 2 -20.63 -16.00 -18.42
CA MET A 2 -20.00 -15.20 -17.35
C MET A 2 -20.12 -13.67 -17.51
N VAL A 3 -19.93 -13.17 -18.73
CA VAL A 3 -20.11 -11.73 -19.02
C VAL A 3 -21.54 -11.26 -18.77
N ALA A 4 -22.55 -12.11 -19.01
CA ALA A 4 -23.94 -11.76 -18.77
C ALA A 4 -24.21 -11.56 -17.27
N TRP A 5 -23.65 -12.41 -16.41
CA TRP A 5 -23.73 -12.21 -14.96
C TRP A 5 -22.99 -10.96 -14.49
N LEU A 6 -21.89 -10.57 -15.15
CA LEU A 6 -21.25 -9.28 -14.88
C LEU A 6 -22.14 -8.10 -15.33
N GLU A 7 -22.86 -8.20 -16.45
CA GLU A 7 -23.83 -7.19 -16.89
C GLU A 7 -25.03 -7.09 -15.94
N GLU A 8 -25.49 -8.23 -15.40
CA GLU A 8 -26.57 -8.31 -14.41
C GLU A 8 -26.18 -7.69 -13.07
N SER A 9 -24.91 -7.83 -12.64
CA SER A 9 -24.44 -7.26 -11.37
C SER A 9 -24.42 -5.74 -11.36
N VAL A 10 -24.27 -5.11 -12.53
CA VAL A 10 -24.29 -3.64 -12.69
C VAL A 10 -25.63 -3.11 -13.23
N GLY A 11 -26.66 -3.96 -13.33
CA GLY A 11 -27.99 -3.55 -13.76
C GLY A 11 -28.16 -3.28 -15.26
N LEU A 12 -27.22 -3.70 -16.11
CA LEU A 12 -27.35 -3.58 -17.57
C LEU A 12 -28.32 -4.62 -18.16
N ARG A 13 -28.65 -5.66 -17.39
CA ARG A 13 -29.55 -6.75 -17.76
C ARG A 13 -30.36 -7.22 -16.53
N PRO A 14 -31.61 -7.70 -16.69
CA PRO A 14 -32.32 -8.37 -15.61
C PRO A 14 -31.59 -9.65 -15.17
N LYS A 15 -31.56 -9.89 -13.85
CA LYS A 15 -30.95 -11.08 -13.22
C LYS A 15 -31.65 -12.36 -13.67
N ASP A 16 -30.87 -13.38 -14.00
CA ASP A 16 -31.38 -14.72 -14.26
C ASP A 16 -31.53 -15.56 -12.96
N GLU A 17 -32.07 -16.78 -13.07
CA GLU A 17 -32.25 -17.68 -11.92
C GLU A 17 -30.94 -18.22 -11.32
N TYR A 18 -29.81 -18.07 -12.04
CA TYR A 18 -28.50 -18.56 -11.64
C TYR A 18 -27.60 -17.49 -11.02
N PHE A 19 -27.94 -16.22 -11.20
CA PHE A 19 -27.15 -15.07 -10.76
C PHE A 19 -26.76 -15.16 -9.28
N ASP A 20 -27.73 -15.45 -8.40
CA ASP A 20 -27.50 -15.51 -6.95
C ASP A 20 -26.57 -16.66 -6.53
N TYR A 21 -26.41 -17.71 -7.35
CA TYR A 21 -25.47 -18.81 -7.07
C TYR A 21 -24.01 -18.43 -7.30
N ILE A 22 -23.74 -17.34 -8.02
CA ILE A 22 -22.40 -16.89 -8.39
C ILE A 22 -21.94 -15.72 -7.53
N VAL A 23 -22.87 -15.05 -6.85
CA VAL A 23 -22.56 -14.03 -5.85
C VAL A 23 -21.99 -14.71 -4.60
N THR A 24 -20.74 -14.42 -4.27
CA THR A 24 -20.04 -15.04 -3.13
C THR A 24 -20.19 -14.29 -1.81
N ASN A 25 -20.52 -12.99 -1.84
CA ASN A 25 -20.60 -12.17 -0.63
C ASN A 25 -21.78 -11.18 -0.66
N LYS A 26 -21.65 -10.10 -1.44
CA LYS A 26 -22.71 -9.10 -1.61
C LYS A 26 -22.80 -8.70 -3.07
N ASN A 27 -24.03 -8.52 -3.53
CA ASN A 27 -24.28 -7.90 -4.82
C ASN A 27 -24.18 -6.37 -4.71
N ILE A 28 -24.02 -5.70 -5.83
CA ILE A 28 -24.02 -4.24 -5.92
C ILE A 28 -25.45 -3.74 -5.70
N ASP A 29 -25.60 -2.73 -4.87
CA ASP A 29 -26.85 -2.02 -4.70
C ASP A 29 -27.07 -1.06 -5.87
N LEU A 30 -28.21 -1.20 -6.55
CA LEU A 30 -28.56 -0.46 -7.76
C LEU A 30 -29.52 0.70 -7.47
N GLU A 31 -29.62 1.16 -6.22
CA GLU A 31 -30.36 2.38 -5.86
C GLU A 31 -29.89 3.62 -6.64
N THR A 32 -28.64 3.62 -7.10
CA THR A 32 -28.06 4.67 -7.96
C THR A 32 -27.55 4.13 -9.28
N GLU A 33 -27.73 4.90 -10.35
CA GLU A 33 -27.20 4.56 -11.68
C GLU A 33 -25.66 4.54 -11.68
N ILE A 34 -25.08 3.43 -12.12
CA ILE A 34 -23.63 3.25 -12.27
C ILE A 34 -23.19 3.96 -13.56
N LYS A 35 -22.32 4.96 -13.43
CA LYS A 35 -21.86 5.78 -14.57
C LYS A 35 -20.54 5.30 -15.19
N CYS A 36 -19.70 4.67 -14.39
CA CYS A 36 -18.38 4.25 -14.79
C CYS A 36 -18.01 2.90 -14.21
N ILE A 37 -17.13 2.20 -14.91
CA ILE A 37 -16.60 0.91 -14.51
C ILE A 37 -15.08 0.89 -14.69
N SER A 38 -14.39 0.20 -13.80
CA SER A 38 -12.95 -0.05 -13.91
C SER A 38 -12.69 -1.52 -13.63
N PHE A 39 -11.74 -2.09 -14.37
CA PHE A 39 -11.27 -3.46 -14.20
C PHE A 39 -9.81 -3.46 -13.72
N SER A 40 -9.47 -4.42 -12.85
CA SER A 40 -8.13 -4.62 -12.28
C SER A 40 -7.75 -6.11 -12.28
N GLY A 41 -6.45 -6.40 -12.06
CA GLY A 41 -5.91 -7.76 -12.07
C GLY A 41 -5.57 -8.29 -13.48
N GLY A 42 -5.04 -9.52 -13.55
CA GLY A 42 -4.45 -10.06 -14.79
C GLY A 42 -5.42 -10.25 -15.96
N VAL A 43 -6.72 -10.47 -15.70
CA VAL A 43 -7.74 -10.49 -16.77
C VAL A 43 -7.98 -9.09 -17.33
N ALA A 44 -7.90 -8.06 -16.48
CA ALA A 44 -8.13 -6.67 -16.89
C ALA A 44 -7.08 -6.15 -17.86
N ASP A 45 -5.84 -6.63 -17.76
CA ASP A 45 -4.79 -6.31 -18.75
C ASP A 45 -5.26 -6.62 -20.17
N TYR A 46 -5.97 -7.75 -20.34
CA TYR A 46 -6.55 -8.16 -21.62
C TYR A 46 -7.89 -7.51 -21.96
N ILE A 47 -8.53 -6.79 -21.03
CA ILE A 47 -9.67 -5.90 -21.34
C ILE A 47 -9.17 -4.62 -22.01
N TYR A 48 -8.06 -4.07 -21.51
CA TYR A 48 -7.45 -2.84 -22.04
C TYR A 48 -6.50 -3.08 -23.21
N TYR A 49 -6.12 -4.32 -23.50
CA TYR A 49 -5.18 -4.66 -24.56
C TYR A 49 -5.76 -4.40 -25.96
N GLU A 50 -5.05 -3.62 -26.78
CA GLU A 50 -5.43 -3.29 -28.17
C GLU A 50 -4.67 -4.07 -29.24
N GLY A 51 -3.65 -4.85 -28.86
CA GLY A 51 -2.87 -5.66 -29.79
C GLY A 51 -3.55 -6.96 -30.22
N GLU A 52 -2.92 -7.67 -31.15
CA GLU A 52 -3.35 -9.00 -31.56
C GLU A 52 -2.99 -10.06 -30.51
N ILE A 53 -3.94 -10.95 -30.21
CA ILE A 53 -3.71 -12.07 -29.31
C ILE A 53 -3.14 -13.24 -30.10
N GLN A 54 -1.89 -13.58 -29.82
CA GLN A 54 -1.18 -14.69 -30.47
C GLN A 54 -1.55 -16.05 -29.87
N ASP A 55 -1.79 -16.10 -28.56
CA ASP A 55 -2.18 -17.31 -27.83
C ASP A 55 -3.23 -16.97 -26.77
N TYR A 56 -4.44 -17.52 -26.95
CA TYR A 56 -5.57 -17.33 -26.05
C TYR A 56 -5.46 -18.13 -24.74
N PHE A 57 -4.56 -19.11 -24.67
CA PHE A 57 -4.36 -19.98 -23.50
C PHE A 57 -2.95 -19.85 -22.90
N LYS A 58 -2.26 -18.73 -23.16
CA LYS A 58 -0.89 -18.45 -22.71
C LYS A 58 -0.63 -18.76 -21.23
N TYR A 59 -1.64 -18.58 -20.36
CA TYR A 59 -1.53 -18.80 -18.91
C TYR A 59 -2.08 -20.16 -18.44
N GLY A 60 -2.49 -21.03 -19.36
CA GLY A 60 -3.13 -22.31 -19.05
C GLY A 60 -4.57 -22.18 -18.56
N ASP A 61 -5.17 -20.99 -18.67
CA ASP A 61 -6.54 -20.69 -18.27
C ASP A 61 -7.31 -19.93 -19.37
N ILE A 62 -8.56 -19.54 -19.07
CA ILE A 62 -9.44 -18.80 -19.98
C ILE A 62 -9.38 -17.28 -19.80
N GLY A 63 -8.42 -16.75 -19.03
CA GLY A 63 -8.39 -15.35 -18.61
C GLY A 63 -8.35 -14.37 -19.78
N ILE A 64 -7.58 -14.67 -20.82
CA ILE A 64 -7.48 -13.84 -22.04
C ILE A 64 -8.83 -13.80 -22.78
N ILE A 65 -9.46 -14.97 -22.92
CA ILE A 65 -10.77 -15.10 -23.59
C ILE A 65 -11.83 -14.30 -22.82
N LEU A 66 -11.85 -14.41 -21.49
CA LEU A 66 -12.78 -13.66 -20.64
C LEU A 66 -12.53 -12.16 -20.74
N GLY A 67 -11.27 -11.71 -20.72
CA GLY A 67 -10.91 -10.30 -20.88
C GLY A 67 -11.40 -9.71 -22.20
N GLN A 68 -11.20 -10.42 -23.31
CA GLN A 68 -11.73 -9.99 -24.61
C GLN A 68 -13.25 -10.03 -24.70
N ALA A 69 -13.90 -11.00 -24.06
CA ALA A 69 -15.34 -11.06 -24.00
C ALA A 69 -15.92 -9.86 -23.22
N ILE A 70 -15.31 -9.49 -22.09
CA ILE A 70 -15.70 -8.30 -21.31
C ILE A 70 -15.45 -7.02 -22.12
N LYS A 71 -14.30 -6.90 -22.78
CA LYS A 71 -13.98 -5.76 -23.66
C LYS A 71 -15.06 -5.50 -24.71
N ASN A 72 -15.60 -6.57 -25.29
CA ASN A 72 -16.61 -6.50 -26.35
C ASN A 72 -18.07 -6.46 -25.84
N SER A 73 -18.28 -6.46 -24.53
CA SER A 73 -19.60 -6.51 -23.89
C SER A 73 -20.26 -5.15 -23.71
N ASP A 74 -21.51 -5.13 -23.23
CA ASP A 74 -22.20 -3.89 -22.91
C ASP A 74 -21.57 -3.14 -21.74
N LEU A 75 -20.81 -3.84 -20.88
CA LEU A 75 -20.06 -3.21 -19.78
C LEU A 75 -19.12 -2.12 -20.30
N CYS A 76 -18.39 -2.38 -21.39
CA CYS A 76 -17.44 -1.43 -21.96
C CYS A 76 -18.05 -0.50 -23.01
N LYS A 77 -19.23 -0.84 -23.54
CA LYS A 77 -19.93 -0.04 -24.56
C LYS A 77 -20.88 0.99 -23.98
N LYS A 78 -21.58 0.64 -22.88
CA LYS A 78 -22.60 1.48 -22.24
C LYS A 78 -22.07 2.27 -21.04
N LEU A 79 -21.12 1.71 -20.30
CA LEU A 79 -20.51 2.39 -19.16
C LEU A 79 -19.20 3.07 -19.57
N LYS A 80 -18.87 4.17 -18.90
CA LYS A 80 -17.57 4.81 -19.08
C LYS A 80 -16.49 3.93 -18.45
N VAL A 81 -15.63 3.32 -19.27
CA VAL A 81 -14.47 2.57 -18.77
C VAL A 81 -13.39 3.54 -18.29
N VAL A 82 -13.00 3.42 -17.03
CA VAL A 82 -11.95 4.22 -16.40
C VAL A 82 -10.78 3.30 -16.07
N LYS A 83 -9.58 3.68 -16.52
CA LYS A 83 -8.35 2.96 -16.19
C LYS A 83 -7.79 3.48 -14.87
N SER A 84 -7.66 2.60 -13.89
CA SER A 84 -6.96 2.92 -12.63
C SER A 84 -5.46 3.03 -12.88
N ILE A 85 -4.79 3.95 -12.18
CA ILE A 85 -3.33 4.08 -12.19
C ILE A 85 -2.69 2.89 -11.46
N GLU A 86 -3.36 2.40 -10.42
CA GLU A 86 -2.97 1.21 -9.67
C GLU A 86 -3.80 0.02 -10.19
N THR A 87 -3.22 -0.82 -11.07
CA THR A 87 -3.92 -1.96 -11.70
C THR A 87 -3.65 -3.31 -11.01
N ILE A 88 -2.59 -3.37 -10.19
CA ILE A 88 -2.18 -4.54 -9.40
C ILE A 88 -2.56 -4.29 -7.94
N ARG A 89 -3.23 -5.25 -7.29
CA ARG A 89 -3.84 -5.13 -5.94
C ARG A 89 -4.99 -4.13 -5.80
N ALA A 90 -5.55 -3.63 -6.89
CA ALA A 90 -6.85 -2.95 -6.88
C ALA A 90 -7.99 -3.97 -6.78
N THR A 91 -7.95 -4.83 -5.77
CA THR A 91 -9.06 -5.72 -5.45
C THR A 91 -10.09 -4.89 -4.68
N VAL A 92 -11.23 -4.58 -5.30
CA VAL A 92 -12.38 -4.04 -4.57
C VAL A 92 -13.00 -5.20 -3.80
N VAL A 93 -12.66 -5.33 -2.51
CA VAL A 93 -13.47 -6.05 -1.51
C VAL A 93 -13.41 -5.26 -0.21
N GLY A 94 -14.59 -5.00 0.33
CA GLY A 94 -14.82 -4.08 1.45
C GLY A 94 -14.31 -4.56 2.81
N ALA A 95 -14.46 -3.63 3.76
CA ALA A 95 -13.94 -3.64 5.13
C ALA A 95 -12.44 -3.27 5.27
N GLY A 96 -12.06 -2.11 4.74
CA GLY A 96 -10.90 -1.41 5.27
C GLY A 96 -11.23 -0.89 6.67
N SER A 97 -10.65 -1.46 7.71
CA SER A 97 -10.70 -0.82 9.04
C SER A 97 -9.88 0.46 8.95
N HIS A 98 -10.56 1.61 9.00
CA HIS A 98 -9.90 2.90 9.13
C HIS A 98 -9.80 3.24 10.61
N THR A 99 -8.63 3.01 11.19
CA THR A 99 -8.33 3.52 12.53
C THR A 99 -7.59 4.84 12.35
N THR A 100 -8.19 5.92 12.86
CA THR A 100 -7.47 7.19 13.00
C THR A 100 -6.71 7.12 14.31
N GLU A 101 -5.40 6.95 14.23
CA GLU A 101 -4.51 7.04 15.38
C GLU A 101 -3.89 8.44 15.42
N ILE A 102 -3.93 9.05 16.60
CA ILE A 102 -3.28 10.33 16.86
C ILE A 102 -1.93 9.99 17.49
N SER A 103 -0.84 10.12 16.73
CA SER A 103 0.51 10.08 17.33
C SER A 103 0.68 11.34 18.18
N GLY A 104 0.51 11.15 19.49
CA GLY A 104 0.23 12.23 20.43
C GLY A 104 1.43 12.89 21.08
N SER A 105 2.68 12.57 20.75
CA SER A 105 3.78 13.16 21.52
C SER A 105 5.15 13.35 20.88
N THR A 106 5.54 12.65 19.80
CA THR A 106 6.97 12.71 19.43
C THR A 106 7.31 12.48 17.96
N ILE A 107 6.94 13.45 17.12
CA ILE A 107 7.30 13.45 15.69
C ILE A 107 8.62 14.19 15.49
N THR A 108 9.53 13.63 14.69
CA THR A 108 10.64 14.40 14.06
C THR A 108 10.36 14.49 12.57
N TYR A 109 10.23 15.71 12.05
CA TYR A 109 10.18 16.02 10.62
C TYR A 109 10.98 17.28 10.28
N THR A 110 11.53 17.35 9.07
CA THR A 110 12.51 18.38 8.71
C THR A 110 12.00 19.36 7.64
N LYS A 111 10.92 19.05 6.90
CA LYS A 111 10.28 19.91 5.86
C LYS A 111 8.77 19.62 5.68
N ASP A 112 8.07 20.51 4.97
CA ASP A 112 6.62 20.45 4.66
C ASP A 112 6.27 19.47 3.52
N SER A 113 6.56 18.18 3.67
CA SER A 113 6.19 17.15 2.67
C SER A 113 4.77 16.59 2.81
N PHE A 114 3.95 17.19 3.68
CA PHE A 114 2.59 16.72 3.97
C PHE A 114 1.53 17.39 3.08
N PRO A 115 0.40 16.71 2.80
CA PRO A 115 0.04 15.35 3.22
C PRO A 115 0.68 14.27 2.34
N ILE A 116 0.99 13.12 2.93
CA ILE A 116 1.45 11.90 2.24
C ILE A 116 0.32 10.89 2.28
N LYS A 117 -0.02 10.29 1.13
CA LYS A 117 -1.15 9.36 1.03
C LYS A 117 -0.74 8.03 0.39
N ASN A 118 -1.43 6.97 0.81
CA ASN A 118 -1.32 5.61 0.31
C ASN A 118 0.12 5.09 0.35
N LEU A 119 0.83 5.34 1.44
CA LEU A 119 2.19 4.85 1.60
C LEU A 119 2.15 3.40 2.08
N PRO A 120 2.60 2.42 1.29
CA PRO A 120 2.63 1.02 1.73
C PRO A 120 3.62 0.82 2.89
N ILE A 121 3.26 -0.09 3.81
CA ILE A 121 4.10 -0.46 4.94
C ILE A 121 4.97 -1.68 4.61
N LEU A 122 6.27 -1.55 4.87
CA LEU A 122 7.19 -2.68 5.04
C LEU A 122 7.49 -2.81 6.54
N LYS A 123 6.91 -3.81 7.19
CA LYS A 123 7.12 -4.11 8.60
C LYS A 123 8.19 -5.17 8.79
N LEU A 124 9.17 -4.85 9.62
CA LEU A 124 10.18 -5.79 10.11
C LEU A 124 9.60 -6.64 11.23
N SER A 125 10.05 -7.89 11.30
CA SER A 125 9.70 -8.80 12.39
C SER A 125 10.60 -8.55 13.60
N LEU A 126 10.16 -8.99 14.79
CA LEU A 126 10.98 -8.93 15.99
C LEU A 126 12.34 -9.64 15.82
N GLU A 127 12.39 -10.71 15.03
CA GLU A 127 13.63 -11.42 14.74
C GLU A 127 14.61 -10.54 13.95
N ASP A 128 14.11 -9.81 12.95
CA ASP A 128 14.90 -8.87 12.14
C ASP A 128 15.49 -7.74 13.00
N GLU A 129 14.80 -7.33 14.07
CA GLU A 129 15.24 -6.27 14.99
C GLU A 129 16.19 -6.75 16.10
N SER A 130 16.11 -8.03 16.47
CA SER A 130 16.67 -8.54 17.72
C SER A 130 18.19 -8.73 17.74
N GLN A 131 18.85 -8.75 16.58
CA GLN A 131 20.26 -9.13 16.46
C GLN A 131 21.23 -7.96 16.22
N GLY A 132 20.71 -6.73 16.14
CA GLY A 132 21.53 -5.51 16.04
C GLY A 132 21.55 -4.93 14.63
N ALA A 133 22.47 -3.98 14.40
CA ALA A 133 22.44 -3.13 13.22
C ALA A 133 22.67 -3.87 11.89
N TYR A 134 23.53 -4.90 11.89
CA TYR A 134 23.92 -5.61 10.67
C TYR A 134 22.80 -6.52 10.14
N GLU A 135 22.14 -7.23 11.05
CA GLU A 135 21.01 -8.10 10.74
C GLU A 135 19.80 -7.27 10.32
N LEU A 136 19.56 -6.14 11.01
CA LEU A 136 18.54 -5.16 10.62
C LEU A 136 18.78 -4.63 9.20
N GLU A 137 20.01 -4.21 8.89
CA GLU A 137 20.41 -3.76 7.56
C GLU A 137 20.17 -4.85 6.50
N THR A 138 20.59 -6.09 6.79
CA THR A 138 20.51 -7.22 5.86
C THR A 138 19.06 -7.60 5.57
N ALA A 139 18.23 -7.68 6.61
CA ALA A 139 16.81 -7.97 6.50
C ALA A 139 16.10 -6.88 5.68
N LEU A 140 16.42 -5.62 5.95
CA LEU A 140 15.79 -4.48 5.29
C LEU A 140 16.13 -4.45 3.79
N LYS A 141 17.41 -4.58 3.43
CA LYS A 141 17.85 -4.68 2.01
C LYS A 141 17.12 -5.78 1.25
N LYS A 142 16.98 -6.96 1.87
CA LYS A 142 16.29 -8.09 1.25
C LYS A 142 14.80 -7.82 1.03
N LYS A 143 14.12 -7.19 1.99
CA LYS A 143 12.67 -6.95 1.93
C LYS A 143 12.29 -5.76 1.05
N ILE A 144 13.14 -4.73 0.96
CA ILE A 144 12.93 -3.59 0.06
C ILE A 144 12.79 -4.05 -1.40
N GLU A 145 13.50 -5.09 -1.81
CA GLU A 145 13.40 -5.63 -3.18
C GLU A 145 11.97 -6.09 -3.53
N TRP A 146 11.12 -6.41 -2.56
CA TRP A 146 9.71 -6.72 -2.80
C TRP A 146 8.89 -5.54 -3.32
N PHE A 147 9.39 -4.31 -3.12
CA PHE A 147 8.76 -3.05 -3.50
C PHE A 147 9.41 -2.41 -4.74
N ARG A 148 10.23 -3.19 -5.47
CA ARG A 148 10.83 -2.77 -6.73
C ARG A 148 9.86 -3.03 -7.90
N LEU A 149 9.48 -1.98 -8.61
CA LEU A 149 8.60 -2.02 -9.79
C LEU A 149 9.28 -1.35 -10.98
N GLU A 150 9.39 -2.05 -12.10
CA GLU A 150 9.94 -1.50 -13.37
C GLU A 150 11.33 -0.83 -13.23
N ASN A 151 12.18 -1.34 -12.33
CA ASN A 151 13.49 -0.79 -11.93
C ASN A 151 13.44 0.51 -11.09
N ASP A 152 12.27 0.87 -10.60
CA ASP A 152 12.07 1.93 -9.61
C ASP A 152 11.62 1.36 -8.26
N PHE A 153 11.93 2.04 -7.16
CA PHE A 153 11.42 1.71 -5.84
C PHE A 153 10.18 2.56 -5.58
N GLN A 154 9.09 1.91 -5.19
CA GLN A 154 7.97 2.66 -4.65
C GLN A 154 8.38 3.37 -3.36
N LYS A 155 7.78 4.54 -3.11
CA LYS A 155 7.82 5.15 -1.78
C LYS A 155 7.17 4.20 -0.78
N ILE A 156 7.86 3.90 0.31
CA ILE A 156 7.39 3.01 1.37
C ILE A 156 7.64 3.64 2.75
N ALA A 157 6.86 3.22 3.75
CA ALA A 157 7.15 3.48 5.16
C ALA A 157 7.71 2.20 5.79
N ILE A 158 8.80 2.34 6.55
CA ILE A 158 9.39 1.23 7.29
C ILE A 158 8.77 1.19 8.68
N ALA A 159 8.13 0.08 9.02
CA ALA A 159 7.58 -0.15 10.34
C ALA A 159 8.47 -1.11 11.14
N ILE A 160 8.70 -0.75 12.39
CA ILE A 160 9.40 -1.58 13.38
C ILE A 160 8.57 -1.65 14.65
N ASN A 161 8.72 -2.74 15.41
CA ASN A 161 8.18 -2.78 16.76
C ASN A 161 8.94 -1.79 17.66
N GLY A 162 10.27 -1.73 17.52
CA GLY A 162 11.15 -0.95 18.38
C GLY A 162 11.28 -1.58 19.77
N LYS A 163 12.47 -1.51 20.37
CA LYS A 163 12.69 -2.05 21.72
C LYS A 163 11.99 -1.16 22.77
N LYS A 164 11.31 -1.77 23.75
CA LYS A 164 10.78 -1.04 24.92
C LYS A 164 11.92 -0.52 25.79
N ASN A 165 11.90 0.76 26.14
CA ASN A 165 12.90 1.43 26.97
C ASN A 165 14.35 1.19 26.47
N PRO A 166 14.66 1.56 25.22
CA PRO A 166 15.99 1.32 24.66
C PRO A 166 17.03 2.24 25.30
N SER A 167 18.24 1.73 25.49
CA SER A 167 19.40 2.55 25.78
C SER A 167 19.79 3.40 24.57
N PHE A 168 20.54 4.48 24.78
CA PHE A 168 21.04 5.30 23.69
C PHE A 168 21.90 4.51 22.69
N LYS A 169 22.67 3.52 23.17
CA LYS A 169 23.47 2.65 22.29
C LYS A 169 22.57 1.85 21.35
N GLU A 170 21.48 1.30 21.86
CA GLU A 170 20.53 0.53 21.05
C GLU A 170 19.80 1.43 20.05
N ILE A 171 19.41 2.65 20.43
CA ILE A 171 18.89 3.65 19.47
C ILE A 171 19.87 3.86 18.31
N GLN A 172 21.17 3.97 18.60
CA GLN A 172 22.20 4.16 17.57
C GLN A 172 22.35 2.92 16.69
N GLU A 173 22.17 1.71 17.22
CA GLU A 173 22.18 0.47 16.44
C GLU A 173 20.98 0.40 15.49
N TYR A 174 19.76 0.74 15.95
CA TYR A 174 18.58 0.89 15.08
C TYR A 174 18.82 1.92 13.99
N ALA A 175 19.30 3.12 14.36
CA ALA A 175 19.52 4.20 13.41
C ALA A 175 20.51 3.80 12.31
N LYS A 176 21.62 3.13 12.67
CA LYS A 176 22.61 2.63 11.71
C LYS A 176 22.04 1.57 10.77
N GLY A 177 21.33 0.57 11.31
CA GLY A 177 20.74 -0.49 10.50
C GLY A 177 19.70 0.04 9.52
N LEU A 178 18.84 0.97 9.96
CA LEU A 178 17.84 1.62 9.10
C LEU A 178 18.52 2.48 8.01
N VAL A 179 19.47 3.34 8.37
CA VAL A 179 20.15 4.22 7.40
C VAL A 179 20.90 3.40 6.35
N ASN A 180 21.66 2.39 6.76
CA ASN A 180 22.42 1.56 5.83
C ASN A 180 21.51 0.66 4.97
N GLY A 181 20.44 0.13 5.57
CA GLY A 181 19.50 -0.73 4.86
C GLY A 181 18.67 0.03 3.83
N MET A 182 18.42 1.32 4.07
CA MET A 182 17.62 2.20 3.21
C MET A 182 18.47 3.11 2.31
N LYS A 183 19.79 2.91 2.25
CA LYS A 183 20.72 3.85 1.62
C LYS A 183 20.30 4.24 0.20
N ASP A 184 19.98 3.26 -0.63
CA ASP A 184 19.61 3.48 -2.03
C ASP A 184 18.31 4.29 -2.16
N LEU A 185 17.32 4.03 -1.28
CA LEU A 185 16.07 4.78 -1.26
C LEU A 185 16.28 6.22 -0.77
N ILE A 186 17.10 6.43 0.27
CA ILE A 186 17.42 7.75 0.81
C ILE A 186 18.19 8.60 -0.20
N GLU A 187 19.10 7.99 -0.97
CA GLU A 187 19.86 8.68 -2.02
C GLU A 187 18.92 9.13 -3.15
N LYS A 188 17.95 8.29 -3.53
CA LYS A 188 17.01 8.57 -4.60
C LYS A 188 15.88 9.54 -4.21
N GLU A 189 15.13 9.23 -3.15
CA GLU A 189 13.92 9.96 -2.77
C GLU A 189 14.21 11.17 -1.87
N GLY A 190 15.38 11.20 -1.22
CA GLY A 190 15.76 12.27 -0.31
C GLY A 190 14.98 12.29 1.02
N GLN A 191 14.07 11.33 1.22
CA GLN A 191 13.20 11.22 2.40
C GLN A 191 13.20 9.79 2.97
N LEU A 192 13.16 9.69 4.30
CA LEU A 192 12.98 8.43 5.04
C LEU A 192 11.74 8.52 5.94
N ILE A 193 10.86 7.51 5.89
CA ILE A 193 9.66 7.45 6.72
C ILE A 193 9.71 6.19 7.58
N VAL A 194 9.73 6.36 8.90
CA VAL A 194 9.85 5.29 9.90
C VAL A 194 8.66 5.36 10.87
N VAL A 195 7.97 4.24 11.01
CA VAL A 195 6.85 4.04 11.93
C VAL A 195 7.32 3.08 13.03
N VAL A 196 7.11 3.46 14.29
CA VAL A 196 7.55 2.69 15.45
C VAL A 196 6.33 2.36 16.30
N GLU A 197 6.18 1.11 16.70
CA GLU A 197 5.09 0.73 17.61
C GLU A 197 5.34 1.26 19.04
N ASN A 198 6.56 1.11 19.55
CA ASN A 198 6.94 1.57 20.88
C ASN A 198 7.46 3.03 20.88
N ASP A 199 7.37 3.68 22.05
CA ASP A 199 7.80 5.07 22.27
C ASP A 199 9.34 5.22 22.19
N MET A 200 9.84 5.53 20.99
CA MET A 200 11.25 5.87 20.75
C MET A 200 11.48 6.72 19.50
N ALA A 201 10.43 7.17 18.79
CA ALA A 201 10.57 7.78 17.47
C ALA A 201 11.33 9.11 17.52
N LYS A 202 11.20 9.89 18.60
CA LYS A 202 11.97 11.13 18.75
C LYS A 202 13.47 10.90 18.72
N VAL A 203 13.95 10.03 19.61
CA VAL A 203 15.38 9.84 19.81
C VAL A 203 15.95 9.09 18.62
N LEU A 204 15.20 8.13 18.06
CA LEU A 204 15.55 7.44 16.83
C LEU A 204 15.62 8.40 15.64
N GLY A 205 14.59 9.22 15.42
CA GLY A 205 14.54 10.21 14.35
C GLY A 205 15.70 11.21 14.43
N GLN A 206 16.02 11.71 15.63
CA GLN A 206 17.20 12.58 15.84
C GLN A 206 18.52 11.86 15.57
N ALA A 207 18.66 10.60 15.97
CA ALA A 207 19.85 9.80 15.69
C ALA A 207 20.04 9.59 14.19
N ILE A 208 18.98 9.22 13.47
CA ILE A 208 18.99 9.09 12.00
C ILE A 208 19.33 10.44 11.36
N TYR A 209 18.74 11.55 11.81
CA TYR A 209 18.97 12.87 11.23
C TYR A 209 20.43 13.32 11.37
N SER A 210 21.03 13.05 12.54
CA SER A 210 22.45 13.27 12.77
C SER A 210 23.33 12.37 11.87
N LEU A 211 22.97 11.10 11.67
CA LEU A 211 23.72 10.19 10.80
C LEU A 211 23.66 10.60 9.32
N LEU A 212 22.57 11.23 8.90
CA LEU A 212 22.37 11.76 7.55
C LEU A 212 22.87 13.22 7.40
N ASN A 213 23.76 13.67 8.28
CA ASN A 213 24.37 15.01 8.27
C ASN A 213 23.35 16.16 8.20
N PHE A 214 22.15 15.96 8.74
CA PHE A 214 21.06 16.95 8.74
C PHE A 214 20.57 17.37 7.34
N GLN A 215 20.90 16.62 6.28
CA GLN A 215 20.60 16.98 4.90
C GLN A 215 19.36 16.32 4.31
N LYS A 216 18.95 15.18 4.88
CA LYS A 216 17.85 14.36 4.36
C LYS A 216 16.58 14.59 5.16
N GLU A 217 15.45 14.41 4.48
CA GLU A 217 14.15 14.48 5.14
C GLU A 217 13.85 13.19 5.89
N ILE A 218 13.36 13.31 7.12
CA ILE A 218 13.01 12.16 7.94
C ILE A 218 11.65 12.42 8.54
N ILE A 219 10.75 11.44 8.50
CA ILE A 219 9.53 11.41 9.29
C ILE A 219 9.64 10.18 10.17
N CYS A 220 9.76 10.38 11.48
CA CYS A 220 9.74 9.29 12.45
C CYS A 220 8.58 9.48 13.41
N ILE A 221 7.69 8.49 13.49
CA ILE A 221 6.47 8.52 14.31
C ILE A 221 6.38 7.27 15.17
N ASP A 222 5.93 7.42 16.41
CA ASP A 222 5.74 6.33 17.37
C ASP A 222 4.27 6.15 17.77
N GLY A 223 4.00 5.02 18.43
CA GLY A 223 2.69 4.69 18.99
C GLY A 223 1.70 4.17 17.95
N ILE A 224 2.19 3.71 16.80
CA ILE A 224 1.36 3.30 15.67
C ILE A 224 1.55 1.81 15.41
N LYS A 225 0.44 1.07 15.38
CA LYS A 225 0.44 -0.37 15.11
C LYS A 225 -0.02 -0.63 13.68
N VAL A 226 0.90 -1.09 12.85
CA VAL A 226 0.66 -1.48 11.46
C VAL A 226 1.19 -2.89 11.22
N GLU A 227 0.76 -3.52 10.14
CA GLU A 227 1.20 -4.83 9.65
C GLU A 227 1.63 -4.77 8.18
N ASN A 228 2.35 -5.81 7.73
CA ASN A 228 2.66 -5.94 6.30
C ASN A 228 1.37 -6.07 5.48
N GLY A 229 1.23 -5.25 4.45
CA GLY A 229 -0.01 -5.16 3.65
C GLY A 229 -0.89 -3.97 4.01
N ASP A 230 -0.60 -3.28 5.12
CA ASP A 230 -1.22 -1.99 5.44
C ASP A 230 -0.67 -0.86 4.58
N TYR A 231 -1.49 0.18 4.45
CA TYR A 231 -1.11 1.48 3.91
C TYR A 231 -1.33 2.55 4.97
N ILE A 232 -0.53 3.61 4.92
CA ILE A 232 -0.62 4.73 5.85
C ILE A 232 -0.79 6.04 5.08
N ASP A 233 -1.70 6.89 5.56
CA ASP A 233 -1.76 8.31 5.18
C ASP A 233 -1.25 9.15 6.34
N LEU A 234 -0.39 10.11 6.04
CA LEU A 234 0.10 11.12 6.95
C LEU A 234 -0.52 12.46 6.57
N GLY A 235 -1.40 12.97 7.43
CA GLY A 235 -2.04 14.27 7.25
C GLY A 235 -1.08 15.44 7.45
N THR A 236 -1.56 16.66 7.27
CA THR A 236 -0.77 17.86 7.61
C THR A 236 -0.60 17.95 9.13
N PRO A 237 0.59 18.27 9.65
CA PRO A 237 0.80 18.51 11.07
C PRO A 237 -0.15 19.59 11.60
N ILE A 238 -0.74 19.34 12.76
CA ILE A 238 -1.62 20.27 13.47
C ILE A 238 -1.03 20.59 14.85
N ALA A 239 -1.64 21.54 15.57
CA ALA A 239 -1.19 21.99 16.88
C ALA A 239 0.30 22.41 16.91
N ASP A 240 0.67 23.30 15.98
CA ASP A 240 2.03 23.86 15.86
C ASP A 240 3.09 22.77 15.61
N GLY A 241 2.75 21.79 14.76
CA GLY A 241 3.65 20.69 14.38
C GLY A 241 3.76 19.54 15.39
N LYS A 242 3.02 19.60 16.51
CA LYS A 242 3.15 18.62 17.59
C LYS A 242 2.35 17.34 17.37
N VAL A 243 1.37 17.38 16.48
CA VAL A 243 0.47 16.25 16.23
C VAL A 243 0.41 15.99 14.74
N LEU A 244 0.62 14.74 14.34
CA LEU A 244 0.50 14.28 12.97
C LEU A 244 -0.72 13.36 12.88
N PRO A 245 -1.78 13.74 12.13
CA PRO A 245 -2.90 12.84 11.88
C PRO A 245 -2.44 11.65 11.05
N VAL A 246 -2.74 10.44 11.50
CA VAL A 246 -2.37 9.22 10.78
C VAL A 246 -3.59 8.34 10.55
N VAL A 247 -3.78 7.90 9.30
CA VAL A 247 -4.83 6.96 8.93
C VAL A 247 -4.18 5.67 8.48
N ILE A 248 -4.50 4.59 9.18
CA ILE A 248 -4.10 3.23 8.77
C ILE A 248 -5.21 2.67 7.88
N LYS A 249 -4.80 2.05 6.78
CA LYS A 249 -5.66 1.37 5.82
C LYS A 249 -5.21 -0.08 5.73
N THR A 250 -5.92 -0.94 6.44
CA THR A 250 -5.67 -2.38 6.37
C THR A 250 -6.50 -3.00 5.27
N LEU A 251 -5.85 -3.76 4.40
CA LEU A 251 -6.54 -4.60 3.41
C LEU A 251 -6.94 -5.91 4.10
N VAL A 252 -8.19 -6.00 4.54
CA VAL A 252 -8.73 -7.24 5.09
C VAL A 252 -9.20 -8.11 3.93
N PHE A 253 -8.54 -9.24 3.74
CA PHE A 253 -9.02 -10.31 2.86
C PHE A 253 -9.80 -11.29 3.72
N ASN A 254 -11.11 -11.39 3.50
CA ASN A 254 -11.97 -12.43 4.07
C ASN A 254 -12.40 -13.40 2.97
#